data_AF-A0A317VCP2-F1
#
_entry.id   AF-A0A317VCP2-F1
#
_cell.length_a   1.000
_cell.length_b   1.000
_cell.length_c   1.000
_cell.angle_alpha   90.00
_cell.angle_beta   90.00
_cell.angle_gamma   90.00
#
_symmetry.space_group_name_H-M   'P 1'
#
loop_
_entity.id
_entity.type
_entity.pdbx_description
1 polymer ?
#
loop_
_entity_poly.entity_id
_entity_poly.type
_entity_poly.pdbx_seq_one_letter_code
_entity_poly.pdbx_strand_id
1 'polypeptide(L)'
;MEDMLRRIVSYVWDHPKVQLASTADKKQLLVDLRLFFLSHLDQLDDNEQLQKDRTCTQPHASYLTLSAKPRHSSLFNWIQMTSGHHTGGAAALSFLLCLAAAGNNALPSPRARYIGEKLSQSLRGLARIQNDYGSIDRDQQECNLNSIDFLDCPFREDGPDEAPRKRRRTESTGVVGSSSPRSDLLDLAQHERQSIDRLLQEDLPKLLDPRVLGAMRTFTAGVEMYGQMYILRDHTPRNTEKV
;
A
#
# COMPACT_ATOMS: atom_id res chain seq x y z
N MET A 1 -14.45 -20.13 4.21
CA MET A 1 -13.76 -19.00 3.54
C MET A 1 -14.48 -18.60 2.27
N GLU A 2 -14.79 -19.54 1.36
CA GLU A 2 -15.51 -19.26 0.11
C GLU A 2 -16.85 -18.54 0.30
N ASP A 3 -17.69 -18.98 1.25
CA ASP A 3 -18.99 -18.34 1.53
C ASP A 3 -18.86 -16.90 2.00
N MET A 4 -17.81 -16.56 2.76
CA MET A 4 -17.56 -15.20 3.22
C MET A 4 -17.18 -14.30 2.04
N LEU A 5 -16.26 -14.76 1.18
CA LEU A 5 -15.83 -14.01 0.00
C LEU A 5 -17.01 -13.77 -0.94
N ARG A 6 -17.85 -14.79 -1.18
CA ARG A 6 -19.09 -14.66 -1.96
C ARG A 6 -20.02 -13.61 -1.35
N ARG A 7 -20.23 -13.63 -0.02
CA ARG A 7 -21.07 -12.62 0.66
C ARG A 7 -20.53 -11.20 0.53
N ILE A 8 -19.22 -11.00 0.68
CA ILE A 8 -18.60 -9.67 0.54
C ILE A 8 -18.77 -9.16 -0.89
N VAL A 9 -18.46 -10.01 -1.88
CA VAL A 9 -18.59 -9.64 -3.30
C VAL A 9 -20.04 -9.35 -3.64
N SER A 10 -21.00 -10.19 -3.23
CA SER A 10 -22.43 -9.95 -3.45
C SER A 10 -22.91 -8.67 -2.77
N TYR A 11 -22.50 -8.42 -1.52
CA TYR A 11 -22.88 -7.19 -0.81
C TYR A 11 -22.43 -5.93 -1.55
N VAL A 12 -21.20 -5.91 -2.05
CA VAL A 12 -20.65 -4.78 -2.80
C VAL A 12 -21.28 -4.68 -4.18
N TRP A 13 -21.37 -5.80 -4.90
CA TRP A 13 -21.84 -5.85 -6.28
C TRP A 13 -23.33 -5.56 -6.40
N ASP A 14 -24.15 -6.17 -5.57
CA ASP A 14 -25.61 -6.06 -5.62
C ASP A 14 -26.13 -4.76 -4.99
N HIS A 15 -25.23 -3.89 -4.51
CA HIS A 15 -25.60 -2.60 -3.96
C HIS A 15 -26.33 -1.75 -5.02
N PRO A 16 -27.53 -1.17 -4.73
CA PRO A 16 -28.35 -0.49 -5.74
C PRO A 16 -27.63 0.62 -6.51
N LYS A 17 -26.79 1.40 -5.81
CA LYS A 17 -25.99 2.45 -6.47
C LYS A 17 -24.87 1.91 -7.36
N VAL A 18 -24.32 0.73 -7.06
CA VAL A 18 -23.33 0.05 -7.93
C VAL A 18 -24.02 -0.45 -9.18
N GLN A 19 -25.21 -1.05 -9.05
CA GLN A 19 -26.01 -1.49 -10.19
C GLN A 19 -26.32 -0.35 -11.15
N LEU A 20 -26.66 0.82 -10.61
CA LEU A 20 -26.91 2.05 -11.38
C LEU A 20 -25.65 2.69 -11.96
N ALA A 21 -24.45 2.45 -11.41
CA ALA A 21 -23.21 3.08 -11.85
C ALA A 21 -22.85 2.74 -13.30
N SER A 22 -21.96 3.56 -13.88
CA SER A 22 -21.50 3.35 -15.26
C SER A 22 -20.79 2.00 -15.43
N THR A 23 -20.79 1.45 -16.65
CA THR A 23 -20.07 0.21 -16.96
C THR A 23 -18.57 0.33 -16.67
N ALA A 24 -17.99 1.52 -16.84
CA ALA A 24 -16.59 1.78 -16.55
C ALA A 24 -16.30 1.67 -15.05
N ASP A 25 -17.11 2.33 -14.21
CA ASP A 25 -16.93 2.32 -12.76
C ASP A 25 -17.14 0.91 -12.17
N LYS A 26 -18.17 0.18 -12.65
CA LYS A 26 -18.41 -1.22 -12.28
C LYS A 26 -17.23 -2.13 -12.65
N LYS A 27 -16.67 -1.95 -13.85
CA LYS A 27 -15.51 -2.73 -14.30
C LYS A 27 -14.29 -2.45 -13.41
N GLN A 28 -14.04 -1.19 -13.09
CA GLN A 28 -12.92 -0.80 -12.23
C GLN A 28 -13.08 -1.39 -10.82
N LEU A 29 -14.27 -1.32 -10.24
CA LEU A 29 -14.58 -1.94 -8.95
C LEU A 29 -14.29 -3.45 -8.94
N LEU A 30 -14.69 -4.20 -9.97
CA LEU A 30 -14.37 -5.63 -10.06
C LEU A 30 -12.86 -5.90 -10.15
N VAL A 31 -12.14 -5.07 -10.93
CA VAL A 31 -10.68 -5.18 -11.03
C VAL A 31 -10.04 -4.96 -9.67
N ASP A 32 -10.41 -3.89 -8.95
CA ASP A 32 -9.82 -3.58 -7.66
C ASP A 32 -10.20 -4.58 -6.56
N LEU A 33 -11.43 -5.12 -6.57
CA LEU A 33 -11.82 -6.21 -5.67
C LEU A 33 -11.00 -7.48 -5.94
N ARG A 34 -10.78 -7.82 -7.22
CA ARG A 34 -9.95 -8.97 -7.59
C ARG A 34 -8.51 -8.77 -7.13
N LEU A 35 -7.93 -7.59 -7.37
CA LEU A 35 -6.58 -7.27 -6.92
C LEU A 35 -6.45 -7.30 -5.40
N PHE A 36 -7.45 -6.79 -4.68
CA PHE A 36 -7.51 -6.87 -3.21
C PHE A 36 -7.42 -8.33 -2.72
N PHE A 37 -8.25 -9.25 -3.24
CA PHE A 37 -8.19 -10.64 -2.79
C PHE A 37 -6.91 -11.37 -3.21
N LEU A 38 -6.43 -11.15 -4.44
CA LEU A 38 -5.18 -11.75 -4.90
C LEU A 38 -4.00 -11.24 -4.06
N SER A 39 -3.99 -9.96 -3.70
CA SER A 39 -2.92 -9.38 -2.89
C SER A 39 -2.82 -9.97 -1.48
N HIS A 40 -3.92 -10.52 -0.92
CA HIS A 40 -3.88 -11.27 0.34
C HIS A 40 -3.16 -12.59 0.20
N LEU A 41 -3.42 -13.33 -0.89
CA LEU A 41 -2.72 -14.58 -1.18
C LEU A 41 -1.24 -14.32 -1.43
N ASP A 42 -0.95 -13.31 -2.24
CA ASP A 42 0.40 -12.84 -2.52
C ASP A 42 1.19 -12.48 -1.26
N GLN A 43 0.59 -11.72 -0.33
CA GLN A 43 1.22 -11.35 0.95
C GLN A 43 1.47 -12.58 1.84
N LEU A 44 0.55 -13.55 1.87
CA LEU A 44 0.72 -14.79 2.62
C LEU A 44 1.92 -15.59 2.10
N ASP A 45 2.03 -15.75 0.78
CA ASP A 45 3.16 -16.43 0.13
C ASP A 45 4.49 -15.72 0.43
N ASP A 46 4.49 -14.39 0.48
CA ASP A 46 5.70 -13.61 0.77
C ASP A 46 6.12 -13.72 2.23
N ASN A 47 5.17 -13.72 3.15
CA ASN A 47 5.44 -13.95 4.58
C ASN A 47 5.99 -15.38 4.80
N GLU A 48 5.44 -16.40 4.14
CA GLU A 48 5.94 -17.78 4.23
C GLU A 48 7.37 -17.88 3.69
N GLN A 49 7.66 -17.23 2.57
CA GLN A 49 9.01 -17.18 2.00
C GLN A 49 9.99 -16.46 2.94
N LEU A 50 9.61 -15.30 3.48
CA LEU A 50 10.42 -14.54 4.44
C LEU A 50 10.73 -15.38 5.69
N GLN A 51 9.75 -16.12 6.20
CA GLN A 51 9.94 -17.02 7.33
C GLN A 51 10.95 -18.13 7.02
N LYS A 52 10.82 -18.81 5.86
CA LYS A 52 11.78 -19.83 5.41
C LYS A 52 13.20 -19.26 5.34
N ASP A 53 13.35 -18.09 4.72
CA ASP A 53 14.66 -17.48 4.52
C ASP A 53 15.30 -17.00 5.82
N ARG A 54 14.52 -16.52 6.80
CA ARG A 54 15.03 -16.15 8.14
C ARG A 54 15.45 -17.36 8.97
N THR A 55 14.83 -18.53 8.76
CA THR A 55 15.20 -19.78 9.46
C THR A 55 16.43 -20.47 8.86
N CYS A 56 16.70 -20.26 7.57
CA CYS A 56 17.95 -20.68 6.94
C CYS A 56 19.08 -19.70 7.33
N THR A 57 20.24 -20.21 7.71
CA THR A 57 21.38 -19.52 8.38
C THR A 57 22.06 -18.35 7.64
N GLN A 58 21.43 -17.73 6.64
CA GLN A 58 21.93 -16.52 5.96
C GLN A 58 20.87 -15.41 5.90
N PRO A 59 20.87 -14.46 6.85
CA PRO A 59 19.95 -13.32 6.86
C PRO A 59 19.96 -12.48 5.56
N HIS A 60 21.08 -12.48 4.84
CA HIS A 60 21.26 -11.74 3.59
C HIS A 60 20.67 -12.45 2.34
N ALA A 61 20.32 -13.73 2.43
CA ALA A 61 19.75 -14.48 1.30
C ALA A 61 18.25 -14.19 1.08
N SER A 62 17.55 -13.74 2.13
CA SER A 62 16.09 -13.54 2.10
C SER A 62 15.65 -12.48 1.10
N TYR A 63 16.32 -11.33 1.09
CA TYR A 63 15.95 -10.25 0.18
C TYR A 63 16.29 -10.58 -1.28
N LEU A 64 17.38 -11.31 -1.54
CA LEU A 64 17.78 -11.70 -2.90
C LEU A 64 16.75 -12.62 -3.57
N THR A 65 16.18 -13.57 -2.82
CA THR A 65 15.12 -14.45 -3.31
C THR A 65 13.82 -13.70 -3.52
N LEU A 66 13.47 -12.77 -2.62
CA LEU A 66 12.27 -11.94 -2.76
C LEU A 66 12.39 -10.94 -3.93
N SER A 67 13.52 -10.24 -4.05
CA SER A 67 13.78 -9.22 -5.07
C SER A 67 13.83 -9.78 -6.49
N ALA A 68 14.01 -11.09 -6.65
CA ALA A 68 13.90 -11.77 -7.93
C ALA A 68 12.46 -11.76 -8.49
N LYS A 69 11.44 -11.58 -7.64
CA LYS A 69 10.07 -11.36 -8.09
C LYS A 69 9.91 -9.90 -8.54
N PRO A 70 9.36 -9.62 -9.74
CA PRO A 70 9.18 -8.24 -10.24
C PRO A 70 8.41 -7.31 -9.27
N ARG A 71 7.46 -7.88 -8.52
CA ARG A 71 6.68 -7.17 -7.50
C ARG A 71 7.48 -6.71 -6.28
N HIS A 72 8.69 -7.23 -6.07
CA HIS A 72 9.58 -6.84 -4.98
C HIS A 72 10.90 -6.25 -5.47
N SER A 73 11.01 -5.94 -6.77
CA SER A 73 12.25 -5.41 -7.34
C SER A 73 12.61 -4.02 -6.80
N SER A 74 11.67 -3.34 -6.14
CA SER A 74 11.88 -2.08 -5.43
C SER A 74 10.79 -1.87 -4.38
N LEU A 75 11.05 -1.00 -3.39
CA LEU A 75 10.04 -0.54 -2.44
C LEU A 75 8.82 0.06 -3.15
N PHE A 76 9.04 0.80 -4.23
CA PHE A 76 7.95 1.35 -5.04
C PHE A 76 7.08 0.24 -5.62
N ASN A 77 7.67 -0.78 -6.26
CA ASN A 77 6.90 -1.88 -6.83
C ASN A 77 6.14 -2.68 -5.78
N TRP A 78 6.75 -2.90 -4.61
CA TRP A 78 6.08 -3.54 -3.47
C TRP A 78 4.82 -2.76 -3.06
N ILE A 79 4.99 -1.46 -2.77
CA ILE A 79 3.91 -0.56 -2.36
C ILE A 79 2.81 -0.49 -3.42
N GLN A 80 3.18 -0.40 -4.69
CA GLN A 80 2.22 -0.19 -5.76
C GLN A 80 1.52 -1.46 -6.24
N MET A 81 2.00 -2.64 -5.85
CA MET A 81 1.40 -3.92 -6.20
C MET A 81 0.78 -4.57 -4.95
N THR A 82 1.34 -5.69 -4.50
CA THR A 82 0.78 -6.54 -3.44
C THR A 82 0.40 -5.72 -2.21
N SER A 83 1.30 -4.93 -1.65
CA SER A 83 1.07 -4.38 -0.32
C SER A 83 0.09 -3.20 -0.30
N GLY A 84 0.12 -2.33 -1.31
CA GLY A 84 -0.88 -1.26 -1.45
C GLY A 84 -2.28 -1.81 -1.74
N HIS A 85 -2.40 -2.85 -2.57
CA HIS A 85 -3.68 -3.49 -2.85
C HIS A 85 -4.22 -4.27 -1.63
N HIS A 86 -3.35 -4.82 -0.79
CA HIS A 86 -3.72 -5.55 0.43
C HIS A 86 -4.50 -4.70 1.43
N THR A 87 -4.29 -3.38 1.46
CA THR A 87 -4.99 -2.47 2.39
C THR A 87 -6.47 -2.24 2.05
N GLY A 88 -6.93 -2.64 0.85
CA GLY A 88 -8.33 -2.48 0.42
C GLY A 88 -8.74 -1.05 0.03
N GLY A 89 -7.86 -0.06 0.18
CA GLY A 89 -8.16 1.35 -0.10
C GLY A 89 -8.63 1.62 -1.53
N ALA A 90 -8.04 0.95 -2.53
CA ALA A 90 -8.47 1.11 -3.91
C ALA A 90 -9.85 0.50 -4.20
N ALA A 91 -10.14 -0.68 -3.68
CA ALA A 91 -11.46 -1.28 -3.82
C ALA A 91 -12.54 -0.40 -3.16
N ALA A 92 -12.22 0.17 -1.99
CA ALA A 92 -13.10 1.09 -1.29
C ALA A 92 -13.33 2.40 -2.06
N LEU A 93 -12.28 2.97 -2.68
CA LEU A 93 -12.41 4.16 -3.53
C LEU A 93 -13.25 3.88 -4.78
N SER A 94 -13.01 2.78 -5.48
CA SER A 94 -13.80 2.39 -6.66
C SER A 94 -15.25 2.12 -6.31
N PHE A 95 -15.52 1.55 -5.13
CA PHE A 95 -16.88 1.41 -4.62
C PHE A 95 -17.52 2.78 -4.37
N LEU A 96 -16.82 3.69 -3.67
CA LEU A 96 -17.28 5.06 -3.44
C LEU A 96 -17.62 5.80 -4.74
N LEU A 97 -16.79 5.68 -5.78
CA LEU A 97 -17.04 6.31 -7.08
C LEU A 97 -18.35 5.83 -7.69
N CYS A 98 -18.67 4.54 -7.59
CA CYS A 98 -19.97 4.00 -7.98
C CYS A 98 -21.12 4.63 -7.17
N LEU A 99 -20.93 4.87 -5.86
CA LEU A 99 -21.96 5.48 -5.00
C LEU A 99 -22.15 6.97 -5.27
N ALA A 100 -21.07 7.68 -5.61
CA ALA A 100 -21.04 9.13 -5.72
C ALA A 100 -21.59 9.64 -7.05
N ALA A 101 -21.34 8.92 -8.14
CA ALA A 101 -21.68 9.37 -9.49
C ALA A 101 -23.18 9.31 -9.84
N ALA A 102 -24.02 8.74 -8.97
CA ALA A 102 -25.48 8.73 -9.10
C ALA A 102 -25.99 8.22 -10.47
N GLY A 103 -25.30 7.24 -11.04
CA GLY A 103 -25.60 6.65 -12.35
C GLY A 103 -24.85 7.27 -13.53
N ASN A 104 -24.14 8.38 -13.32
CA ASN A 104 -23.20 8.92 -14.30
C ASN A 104 -21.84 8.23 -14.21
N ASN A 105 -20.95 8.54 -15.14
CA ASN A 105 -19.54 8.14 -15.06
C ASN A 105 -18.81 9.02 -14.05
N ALA A 106 -18.26 8.44 -12.99
CA ALA A 106 -17.56 9.17 -11.94
C ALA A 106 -16.32 9.92 -12.49
N LEU A 107 -15.64 9.30 -13.47
CA LEU A 107 -14.44 9.81 -14.12
C LEU A 107 -14.71 9.95 -15.63
N PRO A 108 -15.36 11.05 -16.06
CA PRO A 108 -16.02 11.13 -17.36
C PRO A 108 -15.06 11.16 -18.55
N SER A 109 -13.80 11.59 -18.36
CA SER A 109 -12.80 11.71 -19.44
C SER A 109 -11.59 10.80 -19.21
N PRO A 110 -10.82 10.46 -20.26
CA PRO A 110 -9.56 9.73 -20.11
C PRO A 110 -8.58 10.42 -19.15
N ARG A 111 -8.53 11.77 -19.19
CA ARG A 111 -7.72 12.56 -18.26
C ARG A 111 -8.22 12.42 -16.83
N ALA A 112 -9.53 12.51 -16.60
CA ALA A 112 -10.11 12.30 -15.26
C ALA A 112 -9.78 10.91 -14.71
N ARG A 113 -9.84 9.86 -15.55
CA ARG A 113 -9.48 8.50 -15.16
C ARG A 113 -8.01 8.38 -14.77
N TYR A 114 -7.12 8.87 -15.62
CA TYR A 114 -5.69 8.82 -15.35
C TYR A 114 -5.32 9.52 -14.03
N ILE A 115 -5.86 10.72 -13.80
CA ILE A 115 -5.61 11.47 -12.57
C ILE A 115 -6.30 10.80 -11.35
N GLY A 116 -7.50 10.23 -11.52
CA GLY A 116 -8.19 9.48 -10.47
C GLY A 116 -7.44 8.20 -10.07
N GLU A 117 -6.89 7.47 -11.04
CA GLU A 117 -6.03 6.31 -10.81
C GLU A 117 -4.74 6.71 -10.09
N LYS A 118 -4.13 7.84 -10.48
CA LYS A 118 -2.96 8.39 -9.78
C LYS A 118 -3.29 8.76 -8.33
N LEU A 119 -4.48 9.31 -8.06
CA LEU A 119 -4.92 9.55 -6.68
C LEU A 119 -5.08 8.22 -5.92
N SER A 120 -5.75 7.24 -6.52
CA SER A 120 -5.88 5.91 -5.91
C SER A 120 -4.52 5.28 -5.60
N GLN A 121 -3.55 5.50 -6.48
CA GLN A 121 -2.17 5.05 -6.32
C GLN A 121 -1.52 5.68 -5.10
N SER A 122 -1.56 7.01 -4.99
CA SER A 122 -0.98 7.73 -3.85
C SER A 122 -1.68 7.37 -2.52
N LEU A 123 -3.01 7.21 -2.53
CA LEU A 123 -3.77 6.81 -1.34
C LEU A 123 -3.40 5.42 -0.84
N ARG A 124 -3.27 4.44 -1.75
CA ARG A 124 -2.79 3.10 -1.40
C ARG A 124 -1.37 3.15 -0.84
N GLY A 125 -0.50 3.95 -1.44
CA GLY A 125 0.86 4.15 -0.98
C GLY A 125 0.91 4.68 0.44
N LEU A 126 0.19 5.79 0.68
CA LEU A 126 0.09 6.40 2.00
C LEU A 126 -0.46 5.43 3.05
N ALA A 127 -1.58 4.78 2.76
CA ALA A 127 -2.20 3.82 3.68
C ALA A 127 -1.24 2.66 4.02
N ARG A 128 -0.51 2.14 3.02
CA ARG A 128 0.44 1.06 3.26
C ARG A 128 1.62 1.51 4.10
N ILE A 129 2.23 2.66 3.78
CA ILE A 129 3.38 3.18 4.53
C ILE A 129 3.01 3.43 5.99
N GLN A 130 1.83 4.01 6.24
CA GLN A 130 1.34 4.28 7.60
C GLN A 130 1.04 2.99 8.38
N ASN A 131 0.43 2.00 7.71
CA ASN A 131 0.20 0.68 8.31
C ASN A 131 1.53 0.02 8.68
N ASP A 132 2.50 0.02 7.77
CA ASP A 132 3.82 -0.58 7.97
C ASP A 132 4.62 0.09 9.06
N TYR A 133 4.56 1.42 9.14
CA TYR A 133 5.18 2.18 10.22
C TYR A 133 4.62 1.77 11.59
N GLY A 134 3.29 1.65 11.69
CA GLY A 134 2.61 1.24 12.92
C GLY A 134 2.94 -0.20 13.32
N SER A 135 3.14 -1.09 12.35
CA SER A 135 3.28 -2.53 12.58
C SER A 135 4.70 -3.06 12.64
N ILE A 136 5.74 -2.22 12.53
CA ILE A 136 7.15 -2.65 12.48
C ILE A 136 7.48 -3.74 13.50
N ASP A 137 7.18 -3.49 14.77
CA ASP A 137 7.57 -4.40 15.86
C ASP A 137 6.79 -5.73 15.79
N ARG A 138 5.51 -5.69 15.38
CA ARG A 138 4.67 -6.89 15.21
C ARG A 138 5.14 -7.70 14.02
N ASP A 139 5.34 -7.07 12.87
CA ASP A 139 5.72 -7.74 11.63
C ASP A 139 7.12 -8.35 11.73
N GLN A 140 8.03 -7.74 12.49
CA GLN A 140 9.31 -8.34 12.81
C GLN A 140 9.15 -9.64 13.62
N GLN A 141 8.26 -9.66 14.62
CA GLN A 141 8.00 -10.83 15.47
C GLN A 141 7.27 -11.94 14.72
N GLU A 142 6.29 -11.57 13.89
CA GLU A 142 5.45 -12.51 13.13
C GLU A 142 6.06 -12.93 11.78
N CYS A 143 7.22 -12.37 11.42
CA CYS A 143 7.86 -12.55 10.10
C CYS A 143 6.95 -12.14 8.93
N ASN A 144 6.19 -11.05 9.09
CA ASN A 144 5.45 -10.44 7.99
C ASN A 144 6.37 -9.49 7.22
N LEU A 145 6.28 -9.50 5.89
CA LEU A 145 7.04 -8.59 5.04
C LEU A 145 6.52 -7.15 5.19
N ASN A 146 7.43 -6.22 5.47
CA ASN A 146 7.14 -4.83 5.76
C ASN A 146 8.00 -3.91 4.88
N SER A 147 7.52 -2.68 4.60
CA SER A 147 8.29 -1.67 3.85
C SER A 147 9.70 -1.41 4.42
N ILE A 148 9.91 -1.56 5.73
CA ILE A 148 11.24 -1.36 6.34
C ILE A 148 12.28 -2.39 5.87
N ASP A 149 11.86 -3.62 5.53
CA ASP A 149 12.76 -4.68 5.04
C ASP A 149 13.45 -4.28 3.71
N PHE A 150 12.84 -3.36 2.95
CA PHE A 150 13.39 -2.82 1.70
C PHE A 150 14.34 -1.64 1.92
N LEU A 151 14.22 -0.93 3.04
CA LEU A 151 15.08 0.20 3.41
C LEU A 151 16.34 -0.26 4.14
N ASP A 152 16.23 -1.33 4.92
CA ASP A 152 17.35 -1.94 5.64
C ASP A 152 18.29 -2.77 4.76
N CYS A 153 17.88 -3.06 3.52
CA CYS A 153 18.72 -3.78 2.59
C CYS A 153 19.77 -2.85 1.98
N PRO A 154 21.07 -3.19 2.04
CA PRO A 154 22.04 -2.53 1.21
C PRO A 154 21.65 -2.84 -0.23
N PHE A 155 21.13 -1.86 -0.96
CA PHE A 155 21.25 -1.86 -2.41
C PHE A 155 22.73 -2.03 -2.65
N ARG A 156 23.13 -3.26 -3.01
CA ARG A 156 24.49 -3.55 -3.41
C ARG A 156 24.61 -2.76 -4.71
N GLU A 157 25.25 -1.59 -4.64
CA GLU A 157 25.87 -1.03 -5.83
C GLU A 157 26.73 -2.18 -6.37
N ASP A 158 26.35 -2.74 -7.51
CA ASP A 158 27.12 -3.75 -8.22
C ASP A 158 28.39 -3.06 -8.76
N GLY A 159 29.27 -2.66 -7.84
CA GLY A 159 30.67 -2.42 -8.10
C GLY A 159 31.37 -3.77 -8.18
N PRO A 160 32.17 -4.04 -9.22
CA PRO A 160 32.92 -5.28 -9.29
C PRO A 160 33.96 -5.28 -8.17
N ASP A 161 33.85 -6.29 -7.30
CA ASP A 161 34.96 -6.85 -6.53
C ASP A 161 35.53 -6.00 -5.36
N GLU A 162 34.88 -6.02 -4.19
CA GLU A 162 35.63 -5.92 -2.93
C GLU A 162 35.10 -6.91 -1.86
N ALA A 163 36.05 -7.64 -1.29
CA ALA A 163 35.93 -8.70 -0.29
C ALA A 163 35.24 -8.26 1.03
N PRO A 164 34.79 -9.20 1.91
CA PRO A 164 33.96 -8.86 3.05
C PRO A 164 34.76 -8.11 4.12
N ARG A 165 34.62 -6.79 4.16
CA ARG A 165 35.14 -5.97 5.26
C ARG A 165 34.25 -6.15 6.49
N LYS A 166 34.77 -6.86 7.49
CA LYS A 166 34.24 -6.88 8.86
C LYS A 166 33.91 -5.45 9.30
N ARG A 167 32.64 -5.18 9.59
CA ARG A 167 32.16 -3.92 10.16
C ARG A 167 32.85 -3.69 11.52
N ARG A 168 33.91 -2.89 11.51
CA ARG A 168 34.44 -2.27 12.73
C ARG A 168 33.55 -1.05 13.00
N ARG A 169 32.86 -1.08 14.13
CA ARG A 169 32.18 0.09 14.71
C ARG A 169 33.23 1.18 14.90
N THR A 170 33.27 2.14 13.99
CA THR A 170 34.04 3.38 14.15
C THR A 170 33.06 4.52 14.30
N GLU A 171 32.97 5.02 15.52
CA GLU A 171 32.46 6.34 15.84
C GLU A 171 33.38 7.37 15.18
N SER A 172 32.86 8.15 14.23
CA SER A 172 33.49 9.40 13.79
C SER A 172 32.45 10.35 13.24
N THR A 173 32.08 11.31 14.10
CA THR A 173 31.71 12.71 13.86
C THR A 173 31.74 13.23 12.40
N GLY A 174 30.59 13.73 11.93
CA GLY A 174 30.49 14.62 10.77
C GLY A 174 29.10 14.60 10.13
N VAL A 175 28.32 15.67 10.34
CA VAL A 175 26.90 15.85 10.01
C VAL A 175 26.56 15.60 8.52
N VAL A 176 25.94 14.45 8.24
CA VAL A 176 24.90 14.28 7.20
C VAL A 176 23.85 13.42 7.89
N GLY A 177 22.62 13.92 8.01
CA GLY A 177 21.58 13.32 8.85
C GLY A 177 21.43 11.82 8.58
N SER A 178 21.81 11.00 9.55
CA SER A 178 21.49 9.58 9.55
C SER A 178 19.98 9.47 9.79
N SER A 179 19.18 9.70 8.74
CA SER A 179 17.75 9.41 8.80
C SER A 179 17.62 7.91 9.11
N SER A 180 16.85 7.60 10.15
CA SER A 180 16.54 6.20 10.43
C SER A 180 15.59 5.69 9.34
N PRO A 181 15.60 4.37 9.02
CA PRO A 181 14.62 3.78 8.11
C PRO A 181 13.16 4.14 8.48
N ARG A 182 12.89 4.31 9.78
CA ARG A 182 11.59 4.81 10.28
C ARG A 182 11.30 6.25 9.84
N SER A 183 12.30 7.13 9.85
CA SER A 183 12.19 8.50 9.35
C SER A 183 11.93 8.52 7.84
N ASP A 184 12.65 7.69 7.09
CA ASP A 184 12.50 7.61 5.63
C ASP A 184 11.06 7.18 5.23
N LEU A 185 10.44 6.26 5.99
CA LEU A 185 9.02 5.93 5.80
C LEU A 185 8.10 7.14 6.02
N LEU A 186 8.35 7.97 7.03
CA LEU A 186 7.54 9.16 7.27
C LEU A 186 7.73 10.21 6.17
N ASP A 187 8.95 10.34 5.64
CA ASP A 187 9.24 11.22 4.50
C ASP A 187 8.53 10.75 3.22
N LEU A 188 8.50 9.43 2.97
CA LEU A 188 7.70 8.85 1.88
C LEU A 188 6.20 9.07 2.08
N ALA A 189 5.68 8.89 3.29
CA ALA A 189 4.28 9.21 3.59
C ALA A 189 3.99 10.69 3.33
N GLN A 190 4.90 11.59 3.68
CA GLN A 190 4.75 13.01 3.41
C GLN A 190 4.75 13.33 1.92
N HIS A 191 5.58 12.65 1.13
CA HIS A 191 5.57 12.76 -0.32
C HIS A 191 4.21 12.33 -0.91
N GLU A 192 3.64 11.21 -0.43
CA GLU A 192 2.31 10.77 -0.87
C GLU A 192 1.21 11.77 -0.50
N ARG A 193 1.24 12.34 0.72
CA ARG A 193 0.30 13.42 1.12
C ARG A 193 0.36 14.61 0.18
N GLN A 194 1.56 15.09 -0.15
CA GLN A 194 1.73 16.21 -1.10
C GLN A 194 1.18 15.88 -2.49
N SER A 195 1.37 14.64 -2.94
CA SER A 195 0.80 14.16 -4.21
C SER A 195 -0.73 14.19 -4.18
N ILE A 196 -1.33 13.65 -3.11
CA ILE A 196 -2.78 13.63 -2.89
C ILE A 196 -3.37 15.05 -2.86
N ASP A 197 -2.76 15.95 -2.11
CA ASP A 197 -3.22 17.34 -1.98
C ASP A 197 -3.23 18.05 -3.32
N ARG A 198 -2.14 17.91 -4.10
CA ARG A 198 -2.06 18.49 -5.46
C ARG A 198 -3.18 17.98 -6.35
N LEU A 199 -3.42 16.66 -6.36
CA LEU A 199 -4.44 16.04 -7.21
C LEU A 199 -5.85 16.51 -6.84
N LEU A 200 -6.17 16.64 -5.54
CA LEU A 200 -7.49 17.02 -5.03
C LEU A 200 -7.76 18.54 -5.08
N GLN A 201 -6.72 19.38 -5.05
CA GLN A 201 -6.87 20.83 -5.04
C GLN A 201 -6.68 21.47 -6.41
N GLU A 202 -5.83 20.90 -7.28
CA GLU A 202 -5.45 21.56 -8.54
C GLU A 202 -5.99 20.86 -9.79
N ASP A 203 -5.93 19.52 -9.82
CA ASP A 203 -6.21 18.75 -11.03
C ASP A 203 -7.67 18.31 -11.13
N LEU A 204 -8.16 17.55 -10.14
CA LEU A 204 -9.50 16.97 -10.14
C LEU A 204 -10.66 17.98 -10.10
N PRO A 205 -10.56 19.17 -9.46
CA PRO A 205 -11.66 20.13 -9.44
C PRO A 205 -12.09 20.63 -10.82
N LYS A 206 -11.18 20.59 -11.81
CA LYS A 206 -11.45 21.01 -13.19
C LYS A 206 -12.08 19.91 -14.04
N LEU A 207 -12.10 18.67 -13.54
CA LEU A 207 -12.41 17.47 -14.31
C LEU A 207 -13.65 16.73 -13.80
N LEU A 208 -14.02 16.93 -12.54
CA LEU A 208 -15.04 16.14 -11.85
C LEU A 208 -16.26 16.98 -11.45
N ASP A 209 -17.40 16.29 -11.36
CA ASP A 209 -18.58 16.84 -10.72
C ASP A 209 -18.30 17.16 -9.23
N PRO A 210 -18.78 18.30 -8.70
CA PRO A 210 -18.53 18.69 -7.31
C PRO A 210 -18.93 17.65 -6.27
N ARG A 211 -19.98 16.86 -6.54
CA ARG A 211 -20.42 15.78 -5.64
C ARG A 211 -19.40 14.65 -5.60
N VAL A 212 -18.87 14.24 -6.75
CA VAL A 212 -17.85 13.18 -6.84
C VAL A 212 -16.56 13.66 -6.17
N LEU A 213 -16.13 14.89 -6.48
CA LEU A 213 -14.96 15.49 -5.84
C LEU A 213 -15.13 15.60 -4.31
N GLY A 214 -16.30 16.03 -3.84
CA GLY A 214 -16.63 16.09 -2.42
C GLY A 214 -16.51 14.72 -1.74
N ALA A 215 -17.07 13.68 -2.36
CA ALA A 215 -16.96 12.31 -1.87
C ALA A 215 -15.49 11.86 -1.79
N MET A 216 -14.68 12.12 -2.83
CA MET A 216 -13.25 11.76 -2.85
C MET A 216 -12.45 12.47 -1.76
N ARG A 217 -12.75 13.75 -1.49
CA ARG A 217 -12.13 14.51 -0.39
C ARG A 217 -12.48 13.93 0.98
N THR A 218 -13.76 13.61 1.20
CA THR A 218 -14.21 12.96 2.45
C THR A 218 -13.55 11.61 2.65
N PHE A 219 -13.48 10.80 1.59
CA PHE A 219 -12.81 9.50 1.64
C PHE A 219 -11.32 9.62 1.97
N THR A 220 -10.63 10.55 1.30
CA THR A 220 -9.21 10.82 1.55
C THR A 220 -8.94 11.26 2.99
N ALA A 221 -9.76 12.17 3.53
CA ALA A 221 -9.68 12.58 4.92
C ALA A 221 -9.91 11.41 5.89
N GLY A 222 -10.83 10.50 5.55
CA GLY A 222 -11.04 9.26 6.30
C GLY A 222 -9.81 8.36 6.29
N VAL A 223 -9.22 8.10 5.11
CA VAL A 223 -8.00 7.29 4.98
C VAL A 223 -6.86 7.87 5.82
N GLU A 224 -6.64 9.18 5.75
CA GLU A 224 -5.59 9.84 6.54
C GLU A 224 -5.86 9.72 8.05
N MET A 225 -7.11 9.93 8.49
CA MET A 225 -7.47 9.78 9.91
C MET A 225 -7.19 8.37 10.43
N TYR A 226 -7.61 7.35 9.69
CA TYR A 226 -7.33 5.95 10.05
C TYR A 226 -5.83 5.65 10.04
N GLY A 227 -5.09 6.15 9.06
CA GLY A 227 -3.64 5.99 8.98
C GLY A 227 -2.89 6.61 10.15
N GLN A 228 -3.29 7.81 10.58
CA GLN A 228 -2.72 8.46 11.76
C GLN A 228 -2.97 7.67 13.05
N MET A 229 -4.12 6.98 13.16
CA MET A 229 -4.36 6.07 14.28
C MET A 229 -3.33 4.93 14.31
N TYR A 230 -3.03 4.33 13.15
CA TYR A 230 -2.01 3.28 13.03
C TYR A 230 -0.59 3.76 13.34
N ILE A 231 -0.24 5.00 12.97
CA ILE A 231 1.05 5.60 13.34
C ILE A 231 1.18 5.72 14.87
N LEU A 232 0.11 6.15 15.55
CA LEU A 232 0.11 6.28 17.01
C LEU A 232 0.15 4.94 17.72
N ARG A 233 -0.57 3.94 17.18
CA ARG A 233 -0.64 2.62 17.76
C ARG A 233 -1.07 1.58 16.73
N ASP A 234 -0.37 0.45 16.74
CA ASP A 234 -0.85 -0.73 16.04
C ASP A 234 -2.17 -1.25 16.64
N HIS A 235 -3.21 -1.27 15.81
CA HIS A 235 -4.54 -1.73 16.17
C HIS A 235 -4.84 -3.17 15.71
N THR A 236 -3.93 -3.81 14.99
CA THR A 236 -4.13 -5.19 14.54
C THR A 236 -3.99 -6.16 15.72
N PRO A 237 -4.93 -7.10 15.93
CA PRO A 237 -4.78 -8.14 16.92
C PRO A 237 -3.48 -8.94 16.69
N ARG A 238 -2.72 -9.16 17.76
CA ARG A 238 -1.55 -10.05 17.70
C ARG A 238 -2.01 -11.50 17.61
N ASN A 239 -1.24 -12.36 16.97
CA ASN A 239 -1.43 -13.81 17.07
C ASN A 239 -0.99 -14.31 18.47
N THR A 240 -1.71 -13.91 19.53
CA THR A 240 -1.58 -14.51 20.85
C THR A 240 -2.44 -15.77 20.89
N GLU A 241 -1.97 -16.85 20.25
CA GLU A 241 -2.34 -18.24 20.53
C GLU A 241 -1.66 -19.20 19.54
N LYS A 242 -0.51 -19.75 19.95
CA LYS A 242 -0.20 -21.16 19.72
C LYS A 242 -0.06 -21.79 21.10
N VAL A 243 -1.19 -22.25 21.63
CA VAL A 243 -1.23 -23.23 22.74
C VAL A 243 -1.07 -24.61 22.12
#